data_AF-A0A5B7C5P2-F1
#
_entry.id   AF-A0A5B7C5P2-F1
#
_cell.length_a   1.000
_cell.length_b   1.000
_cell.length_c   1.000
_cell.angle_alpha   90.00
_cell.angle_beta   90.00
_cell.angle_gamma   90.00
#
_symmetry.space_group_name_H-M   'P 1'
#
loop_
_entity.id
_entity.type
_entity.pdbx_description
1 polymer ?
#
loop_
_entity_poly.entity_id
_entity_poly.type
_entity_poly.pdbx_seq_one_letter_code
_entity_poly.pdbx_strand_id
1 'polypeptide(L)'
;KKLKLVCSFNGTFERSPLSGKLRYTGGETRIVLVDRNIGFSRLKSKISELLCPNNNVPFSLKYQLPDSESIDEDNPLVLITLDDDVRCMIDEYDKFELYETALA
;
A
#
# COMPACT_ATOMS: atom_id res chain seq x y z
N LYS A 1 -15.48 -4.80 -10.21
CA LYS A 1 -14.49 -5.73 -9.60
C LYS A 1 -13.90 -5.06 -8.36
N LYS A 2 -13.68 -5.79 -7.26
CA LYS A 2 -13.05 -5.22 -6.04
C LYS A 2 -11.53 -5.17 -6.20
N LEU A 3 -10.90 -4.28 -5.44
CA LEU A 3 -9.45 -4.14 -5.32
C LEU A 3 -8.97 -4.98 -4.14
N LYS A 4 -7.92 -5.78 -4.31
CA LYS A 4 -7.31 -6.58 -3.25
C LYS A 4 -6.01 -5.91 -2.81
N LEU A 5 -6.06 -5.26 -1.65
CA LEU A 5 -4.91 -4.57 -1.08
C LEU A 5 -4.23 -5.45 -0.04
N VAL A 6 -2.91 -5.51 -0.08
CA VAL A 6 -2.08 -6.06 1.01
C VAL A 6 -1.65 -4.88 1.88
N CYS A 7 -2.04 -4.89 3.15
CA CYS A 7 -1.78 -3.80 4.08
C CYS A 7 -0.88 -4.31 5.22
N SER A 8 0.26 -3.68 5.40
CA SER A 8 1.19 -3.98 6.50
C SER A 8 1.19 -2.84 7.54
N PHE A 9 1.23 -3.19 8.83
CA PHE A 9 1.15 -2.25 9.95
C PHE A 9 1.92 -2.74 11.19
N ASN A 10 2.13 -1.86 12.18
CA ASN A 10 2.85 -2.11 13.44
C ASN A 10 4.31 -2.62 13.31
N GLY A 11 4.88 -2.56 12.10
CA GLY A 11 6.28 -2.82 11.83
C GLY A 11 7.10 -1.54 11.64
N THR A 12 8.36 -1.73 11.27
CA THR A 12 9.34 -0.67 11.05
C THR A 12 9.95 -0.80 9.66
N PHE A 13 10.36 0.34 9.09
CA PHE A 13 11.16 0.33 7.87
C PHE A 13 12.64 0.21 8.26
N GLU A 14 13.28 -0.86 7.80
CA GLU A 14 14.68 -1.16 8.07
C GLU A 14 15.41 -1.43 6.75
N ARG A 15 16.64 -0.93 6.63
CA ARG A 15 17.50 -1.29 5.50
C ARG A 15 18.04 -2.70 5.71
N SER A 16 17.83 -3.54 4.71
CA SER A 16 18.33 -4.91 4.69
C SER A 16 19.87 -4.91 4.69
N PRO A 17 20.54 -5.56 5.68
CA PRO A 17 22.01 -5.59 5.71
C PRO A 17 22.65 -6.25 4.49
N LEU A 18 21.93 -7.18 3.85
CA LEU A 18 22.42 -7.96 2.71
C LEU A 18 22.22 -7.26 1.37
N SER A 19 21.11 -6.52 1.22
CA SER A 19 20.70 -5.95 -0.07
C SER A 19 20.66 -4.43 -0.09
N GLY A 20 20.88 -3.75 1.04
CA GLY A 20 20.78 -2.29 1.18
C GLY A 20 19.36 -1.72 1.09
N LYS A 21 18.42 -2.46 0.47
CA LYS A 21 17.03 -2.04 0.22
C LYS A 21 16.22 -1.85 1.50
N LEU A 22 15.37 -0.82 1.51
CA LEU A 22 14.37 -0.62 2.56
C LEU A 22 13.31 -1.74 2.57
N ARG A 23 13.02 -2.30 3.74
CA ARG A 23 11.98 -3.33 3.92
C ARG A 23 11.14 -3.03 5.16
N TYR A 24 9.85 -3.32 5.09
CA TYR A 24 8.97 -3.30 6.25
C TYR A 24 9.10 -4.61 7.04
N THR A 25 9.56 -4.56 8.29
CA THR A 25 9.85 -5.73 9.14
C THR A 25 9.10 -5.65 10.47
N GLY A 26 8.91 -6.79 11.14
CA GLY A 26 8.35 -6.88 12.49
C GLY A 26 6.85 -6.55 12.64
N GLY A 27 6.14 -6.24 11.56
CA GLY A 27 4.72 -5.90 11.57
C GLY A 27 3.77 -7.07 11.25
N GLU A 28 2.48 -6.76 11.24
CA GLU A 28 1.41 -7.64 10.74
C GLU A 28 1.04 -7.28 9.30
N THR A 29 0.59 -8.26 8.53
CA THR A 29 0.07 -8.06 7.17
C THR A 29 -1.33 -8.64 7.04
N ARG A 30 -2.28 -7.87 6.52
CA ARG A 30 -3.65 -8.32 6.24
C ARG A 30 -4.08 -7.93 4.83
N ILE A 31 -5.00 -8.72 4.27
CA ILE A 31 -5.61 -8.42 2.98
C ILE A 31 -6.92 -7.67 3.21
N VAL A 32 -7.11 -6.55 2.50
CA VAL A 32 -8.32 -5.74 2.54
C VAL A 32 -8.94 -5.68 1.15
N LEU A 33 -10.22 -6.03 1.05
CA LEU A 33 -11.00 -5.88 -0.19
C LEU A 33 -11.75 -4.55 -0.17
N VAL A 34 -11.48 -3.67 -1.12
CA VAL A 34 -12.15 -2.36 -1.25
C VAL A 34 -12.82 -2.18 -2.61
N ASP A 35 -13.81 -1.30 -2.67
CA ASP A 35 -14.42 -0.91 -3.94
C ASP A 35 -13.49 0.07 -4.68
N ARG A 36 -13.45 0.02 -6.01
CA ARG A 36 -12.60 0.90 -6.83
C ARG A 36 -12.97 2.39 -6.76
N ASN A 37 -14.17 2.71 -6.26
CA ASN A 37 -14.65 4.08 -6.07
C ASN A 37 -14.54 4.55 -4.61
N ILE A 38 -13.74 3.86 -3.79
CA ILE A 38 -13.57 4.23 -2.38
C ILE A 38 -12.85 5.58 -2.25
N GLY A 39 -13.37 6.47 -1.40
CA GLY A 39 -12.69 7.71 -1.03
C GLY A 39 -11.74 7.52 0.16
N PHE A 40 -10.85 8.49 0.37
CA PHE A 40 -9.81 8.49 1.40
C PHE A 40 -10.36 8.24 2.81
N SER A 41 -11.40 8.97 3.22
CA SER A 41 -11.97 8.81 4.56
C SER A 41 -12.46 7.37 4.80
N ARG A 42 -13.13 6.77 3.81
CA ARG A 42 -13.69 5.41 3.95
C ARG A 42 -12.59 4.35 3.88
N LEU A 43 -11.57 4.56 3.04
CA LEU A 43 -10.39 3.71 2.98
C LEU A 43 -9.66 3.71 4.32
N LYS A 44 -9.40 4.89 4.88
CA LYS A 44 -8.74 5.07 6.17
C LYS A 44 -9.52 4.42 7.30
N SER A 45 -10.83 4.69 7.43
CA SER A 45 -11.65 4.05 8.46
C SER A 45 -11.63 2.52 8.36
N LYS A 46 -11.78 1.97 7.15
CA LYS A 46 -11.77 0.52 6.95
C LYS A 46 -10.44 -0.14 7.31
N ILE A 47 -9.32 0.52 7.00
CA ILE A 47 -7.99 0.04 7.39
C ILE A 47 -7.82 0.15 8.92
N SER A 48 -8.27 1.26 9.53
CA SER A 48 -8.23 1.45 10.98
C SER A 48 -8.98 0.34 11.72
N GLU A 49 -10.19 0.02 11.29
CA GLU A 49 -11.03 -1.02 11.90
C GLU A 49 -10.40 -2.42 11.79
N LEU A 50 -9.76 -2.72 10.65
CA LEU A 50 -9.20 -4.04 10.40
C LEU A 50 -7.84 -4.26 11.08
N LEU A 51 -7.03 -3.21 11.17
CA LEU A 51 -5.66 -3.32 11.65
C LEU A 51 -5.51 -2.84 13.11
N CYS A 52 -6.33 -1.88 13.55
CA CYS A 52 -6.26 -1.31 14.89
C CYS A 52 -7.65 -1.28 15.59
N PRO A 53 -8.38 -2.42 15.67
CA PRO A 53 -9.78 -2.45 16.15
C PRO A 53 -9.96 -1.92 17.58
N ASN A 54 -8.93 -2.06 18.42
CA ASN A 54 -8.97 -1.68 19.85
C ASN A 54 -8.17 -0.42 20.17
N ASN A 55 -7.59 0.24 19.16
CA ASN A 55 -6.67 1.34 19.38
C ASN A 55 -6.83 2.37 18.26
N ASN A 56 -7.54 3.46 18.54
CA ASN A 56 -7.81 4.52 17.56
C ASN A 56 -6.58 5.44 17.36
N VAL A 57 -5.40 4.83 17.19
CA VAL A 57 -4.13 5.53 17.07
C VAL A 57 -4.10 6.23 15.72
N PRO A 58 -3.71 7.53 15.66
CA PRO A 58 -3.53 8.19 14.40
C PRO A 58 -2.43 7.50 13.58
N PHE A 59 -2.74 7.21 12.32
CA PHE A 59 -1.81 6.63 11.37
C PHE A 59 -1.87 7.34 10.02
N SER A 60 -0.84 7.10 9.23
CA SER A 60 -0.71 7.56 7.84
C SER A 60 -0.84 6.38 6.89
N LEU A 61 -1.50 6.59 5.75
CA LEU A 61 -1.58 5.60 4.69
C LEU A 61 -0.50 5.88 3.65
N LYS A 62 0.23 4.83 3.27
CA LYS A 62 1.22 4.89 2.20
C LYS A 62 1.04 3.68 1.28
N TYR A 63 1.22 3.87 -0.01
CA TYR A 63 1.28 2.77 -0.98
C TYR A 63 2.65 2.71 -1.65
N GLN A 64 3.05 1.51 -2.07
CA GLN A 64 4.30 1.29 -2.77
C GLN A 64 4.03 1.29 -4.27
N LEU A 65 4.84 2.02 -5.03
CA LEU A 65 4.83 1.92 -6.49
C LEU A 65 5.47 0.60 -6.95
N PRO A 66 5.06 0.04 -8.10
CA PRO A 66 5.75 -1.10 -8.70
C PRO A 66 7.24 -0.78 -8.89
N ASP A 67 8.10 -1.77 -8.67
CA ASP A 67 9.56 -1.64 -8.82
C ASP A 67 9.87 -1.04 -10.21
N SER A 68 10.44 0.16 -10.26
CA SER A 68 11.08 0.65 -11.47
C SER A 68 12.37 -0.13 -11.70
N GLU A 69 12.74 -0.38 -12.96
CA GLU A 69 13.88 -1.26 -13.33
C GLU A 69 15.27 -0.80 -12.81
N SER A 70 15.35 0.29 -12.05
CA SER A 70 16.58 0.78 -11.43
C SER A 70 16.86 0.04 -10.11
N ILE A 71 17.93 -0.74 -10.13
CA ILE A 71 18.44 -1.59 -9.03
C ILE A 71 18.77 -0.80 -7.74
N ASP A 72 18.88 0.54 -7.83
CA ASP A 72 19.45 1.42 -6.79
C ASP A 72 18.44 2.33 -6.06
N GLU A 73 17.15 2.36 -6.42
CA GLU A 73 16.19 3.24 -5.75
C GLU A 73 15.28 2.47 -4.79
N ASP A 74 15.36 2.85 -3.51
CA ASP A 74 14.43 2.44 -2.45
C ASP A 74 12.99 2.57 -2.97
N ASN A 75 12.23 1.47 -3.04
CA ASN A 75 10.84 1.44 -3.55
C ASN A 75 10.01 2.58 -2.93
N PRO A 76 9.69 3.64 -3.71
CA PRO A 76 9.17 4.87 -3.13
C PRO A 76 7.76 4.62 -2.60
N LEU A 77 7.56 5.02 -1.34
CA LEU A 77 6.25 5.01 -0.70
C LEU A 77 5.58 6.36 -0.92
N VAL A 78 4.42 6.32 -1.56
CA VAL A 78 3.60 7.51 -1.81
C VAL A 78 2.58 7.65 -0.68
N LEU A 79 2.52 8.82 -0.07
CA LEU A 79 1.58 9.15 1.00
C LEU A 79 0.19 9.41 0.43
N ILE A 80 -0.84 8.88 1.09
CA ILE A 80 -2.25 9.14 0.77
C ILE A 80 -2.83 10.09 1.81
N THR A 81 -3.31 11.23 1.35
CA THR A 81 -3.85 12.32 2.18
C THR A 81 -5.24 12.79 1.75
N LEU A 82 -5.62 12.52 0.50
CA LEU A 82 -6.86 13.01 -0.12
C LEU A 82 -7.39 12.03 -1.18
N ASP A 83 -8.61 12.29 -1.67
CA ASP A 83 -9.29 11.41 -2.62
C ASP A 83 -8.53 11.27 -3.95
N ASP A 84 -7.83 12.31 -4.41
CA ASP A 84 -7.02 12.21 -5.64
C ASP A 84 -5.84 11.26 -5.47
N ASP A 85 -5.21 11.20 -4.30
CA ASP A 85 -4.15 10.23 -4.02
C ASP A 85 -4.67 8.78 -4.08
N VAL A 86 -5.91 8.56 -3.64
CA VAL A 86 -6.56 7.24 -3.73
C VAL A 86 -6.84 6.87 -5.18
N ARG A 87 -7.28 7.84 -6.01
CA ARG A 87 -7.47 7.62 -7.46
C ARG A 87 -6.15 7.24 -8.12
N CYS A 88 -5.08 7.99 -7.85
CA CYS A 88 -3.73 7.67 -8.33
C CYS A 88 -3.29 6.26 -7.92
N MET A 89 -3.47 5.88 -6.66
CA MET A 89 -3.14 4.52 -6.18
C MET A 89 -3.89 3.43 -6.96
N ILE A 90 -5.18 3.63 -7.25
CA ILE A 90 -6.02 2.67 -7.98
C ILE A 90 -5.61 2.61 -9.46
N ASP A 91 -5.33 3.75 -10.08
CA ASP A 91 -4.87 3.81 -11.46
C ASP A 91 -3.53 3.08 -11.64
N GLU A 92 -2.58 3.25 -10.72
CA GLU A 92 -1.31 2.50 -10.73
C GLU A 92 -1.53 0.99 -10.56
N TYR A 93 -2.45 0.58 -9.68
CA TYR A 93 -2.82 -0.82 -9.54
C TYR A 93 -3.41 -1.39 -10.84
N ASP A 94 -4.36 -0.68 -11.46
CA ASP A 94 -5.05 -1.16 -12.66
C ASP A 94 -4.07 -1.22 -13.86
N LYS A 95 -3.11 -0.29 -13.96
CA LYS A 95 -2.00 -0.37 -14.93
C LYS A 95 -1.18 -1.65 -14.71
N PHE A 96 -0.77 -1.93 -13.48
CA PHE A 96 0.01 -3.10 -13.15
C PHE A 96 -0.73 -4.42 -13.46
N GLU A 97 -2.02 -4.52 -13.13
CA GLU A 97 -2.86 -5.69 -13.44
C GLU A 97 -2.97 -5.93 -14.96
N LEU A 98 -3.02 -4.86 -15.76
CA LEU A 98 -3.01 -4.96 -17.22
C LEU A 98 -1.66 -5.45 -17.76
N TYR A 99 -0.53 -4.96 -17.22
CA TYR A 99 0.80 -5.42 -17.62
C TYR A 99 1.01 -6.91 -17.33
N GLU A 100 0.66 -7.39 -16.13
CA GLU A 100 0.74 -8.82 -15.80
C GLU A 100 -0.14 -9.68 -16.72
N THR A 101 -1.35 -9.23 -17.00
CA THR A 101 -2.28 -9.95 -17.89
C THR A 101 -1.76 -9.97 -19.33
N ALA A 102 -1.10 -8.91 -19.80
CA ALA A 102 -0.54 -8.84 -21.15
C ALA A 102 0.71 -9.72 -21.33
N LEU A 103 1.36 -10.12 -20.24
CA LEU A 103 2.55 -10.98 -20.24
C LEU A 103 2.24 -12.47 -19.97
N ALA A 104 0.98 -12.81 -19.69
CA ALA A 104 0.49 -14.16 -19.42
C ALA A 104 -0.20 -14.79 -20.64
#